data_AF-A0A1Y6CC84-F1
#
_entry.id   AF-A0A1Y6CC84-F1
#
_cell.length_a   1.000
_cell.length_b   1.000
_cell.length_c   1.000
_cell.angle_alpha   90.00
_cell.angle_beta   90.00
_cell.angle_gamma   90.00
#
_symmetry.space_group_name_H-M   'P 1'
#
loop_
_entity.id
_entity.type
_entity.pdbx_description
1 polymer ?
#
loop_
_entity_poly.entity_id
_entity_poly.type
_entity_poly.pdbx_seq_one_letter_code
_entity_poly.pdbx_strand_id
1 'polypeptide(L)'
;MPKPATQDRSAAAGNAAAAPPFLAFDPTAFDAVLRGSEDCARTCLAWQQELLRFTTSRLQADAELPLSLARCRDVPDLVALQQRWFTTALQDYASEAGQLLDLAGRAARGGLACWQEVRPEEARESAELVE
;
A
#
# COMPACT_ATOMS: atom_id res chain seq x y z
N MET A 1 13.93 -37.77 -73.94
CA MET A 1 14.49 -37.30 -72.66
C MET A 1 13.54 -36.29 -72.02
N PRO A 2 12.83 -36.65 -70.94
CA PRO A 2 12.17 -35.68 -70.08
C PRO A 2 12.87 -35.59 -68.72
N LYS A 3 13.12 -34.36 -68.26
CA LYS A 3 13.64 -34.05 -66.91
C LYS A 3 12.45 -33.64 -66.04
N PRO A 4 12.08 -34.36 -64.97
CA PRO A 4 11.09 -33.84 -64.03
C PRO A 4 11.74 -32.81 -63.12
N ALA A 5 11.16 -31.61 -63.11
CA ALA A 5 11.51 -30.55 -62.18
C ALA A 5 10.93 -30.88 -60.80
N THR A 6 11.83 -31.06 -59.83
CA THR A 6 11.52 -31.09 -58.40
C THR A 6 11.11 -29.69 -57.99
N GLN A 7 9.81 -29.45 -57.81
CA GLN A 7 9.30 -28.20 -57.24
C GLN A 7 9.13 -28.39 -55.73
N ASP A 8 10.13 -27.90 -55.01
CA ASP A 8 10.15 -27.78 -53.56
C ASP A 8 8.90 -27.06 -53.05
N ARG A 9 8.13 -27.77 -52.21
CA ARG A 9 6.97 -27.23 -51.51
C ARG A 9 7.29 -27.24 -50.02
N SER A 10 8.22 -26.39 -49.61
CA SER A 10 8.52 -26.17 -48.19
C SER A 10 9.08 -24.77 -47.94
N ALA A 11 8.20 -23.78 -47.91
CA ALA A 11 8.49 -22.47 -47.33
C ALA A 11 7.19 -21.76 -46.95
N ALA A 12 6.44 -22.34 -46.01
CA ALA A 12 5.37 -21.65 -45.30
C ALA A 12 5.30 -22.16 -43.86
N ALA A 13 6.45 -22.22 -43.19
CA ALA A 13 6.48 -22.27 -41.73
C ALA A 13 6.63 -20.82 -41.27
N GLY A 14 5.51 -20.26 -40.80
CA GLY A 14 5.48 -18.94 -40.20
C GLY A 14 6.42 -18.89 -39.01
N ASN A 15 7.51 -18.15 -39.15
CA ASN A 15 8.19 -17.58 -38.00
C ASN A 15 7.27 -16.48 -37.47
N ALA A 16 6.31 -16.87 -36.63
CA ALA A 16 5.80 -15.97 -35.61
C ALA A 16 7.00 -15.65 -34.73
N ALA A 17 7.70 -14.55 -35.06
CA ALA A 17 8.79 -14.05 -34.27
C ALA A 17 8.26 -13.89 -32.83
N ALA A 18 8.72 -14.78 -31.94
CA ALA A 18 8.53 -14.60 -30.52
C ALA A 18 9.03 -13.18 -30.21
N ALA A 19 8.13 -12.34 -29.69
CA ALA A 19 8.49 -11.00 -29.28
C ALA A 19 9.71 -11.11 -28.35
N PRO A 20 10.74 -10.27 -28.52
CA PRO A 20 11.91 -10.35 -27.68
C PRO A 20 11.48 -10.22 -26.21
N PRO A 21 12.14 -10.90 -25.27
CA PRO A 21 11.66 -11.04 -23.89
C PRO A 21 11.42 -9.69 -23.18
N PHE A 22 12.10 -8.62 -23.59
CA PHE A 22 11.87 -7.26 -23.08
C PHE A 22 10.55 -6.61 -23.55
N LEU A 23 9.88 -7.16 -24.56
CA LEU A 23 8.56 -6.76 -25.06
C LEU A 23 7.47 -7.78 -24.74
N ALA A 24 7.80 -8.88 -24.06
CA ALA A 24 6.81 -9.83 -23.59
C ALA A 24 6.04 -9.19 -22.42
N PHE A 25 4.83 -8.74 -22.69
CA PHE A 25 3.91 -8.30 -21.66
C PHE A 25 3.41 -9.53 -20.90
N ASP A 26 3.71 -9.59 -19.61
CA ASP A 26 3.13 -10.59 -18.71
C ASP A 26 1.83 -10.03 -18.10
N PRO A 27 0.65 -10.51 -18.54
CA PRO A 27 -0.63 -10.05 -18.01
C PRO A 27 -0.80 -10.39 -16.52
N THR A 28 -0.18 -11.46 -16.02
CA THR A 28 -0.28 -11.85 -14.61
C THR A 28 0.55 -10.93 -13.72
N ALA A 29 1.76 -10.58 -14.15
CA ALA A 29 2.58 -9.59 -13.46
C ALA A 29 1.93 -8.20 -13.48
N PHE A 30 1.31 -7.82 -14.61
CA PHE A 30 0.58 -6.56 -14.71
C PHE A 30 -0.64 -6.51 -13.79
N ASP A 31 -1.44 -7.58 -13.73
CA ASP A 31 -2.59 -7.69 -12.81
C ASP A 31 -2.15 -7.63 -11.34
N ALA A 32 -1.04 -8.28 -10.98
CA ALA A 32 -0.46 -8.21 -9.64
C ALA A 32 -0.03 -6.77 -9.28
N VAL A 33 0.62 -6.06 -10.21
CA VAL A 33 0.99 -4.65 -10.05
C VAL A 33 -0.26 -3.78 -9.89
N LEU A 34 -1.30 -3.98 -10.71
CA LEU A 34 -2.55 -3.22 -10.60
C LEU A 34 -3.22 -3.42 -9.24
N ARG A 35 -3.36 -4.67 -8.77
CA ARG A 35 -3.93 -4.98 -7.45
C ARG A 35 -3.11 -4.38 -6.32
N GLY A 36 -1.78 -4.52 -6.37
CA GLY A 36 -0.88 -3.90 -5.41
C GLY A 36 -1.00 -2.37 -5.38
N SER A 37 -1.20 -1.74 -6.55
CA SER A 37 -1.39 -0.29 -6.65
C SER A 37 -2.73 0.17 -6.06
N GLU A 38 -3.79 -0.63 -6.24
CA GLU A 38 -5.11 -0.34 -5.67
C GLU A 38 -5.09 -0.44 -4.14
N ASP A 39 -4.49 -1.50 -3.59
CA ASP A 39 -4.39 -1.69 -2.14
C ASP A 39 -3.51 -0.63 -1.47
N CYS A 40 -2.42 -0.22 -2.14
CA CYS A 40 -1.58 0.89 -1.72
C CYS A 40 -2.37 2.21 -1.69
N ALA A 41 -3.08 2.54 -2.79
CA ALA A 41 -3.89 3.75 -2.88
C ALA A 41 -4.99 3.78 -1.80
N ARG A 42 -5.67 2.65 -1.57
CA ARG A 42 -6.70 2.52 -0.53
C ARG A 42 -6.12 2.74 0.87
N THR A 43 -4.94 2.20 1.13
CA THR A 43 -4.28 2.35 2.44
C THR A 43 -3.78 3.78 2.66
N CYS A 44 -3.23 4.43 1.63
CA CYS A 44 -2.86 5.84 1.67
C CYS A 44 -4.07 6.73 1.94
N LEU A 45 -5.22 6.46 1.31
CA LEU A 45 -6.45 7.20 1.55
C LEU A 45 -6.94 7.01 3.00
N ALA A 46 -6.94 5.78 3.51
CA ALA A 46 -7.33 5.49 4.89
C ALA A 46 -6.40 6.23 5.89
N TRP A 47 -5.10 6.27 5.63
CA TRP A 47 -4.14 7.03 6.43
C TRP A 47 -4.46 8.52 6.44
N GLN A 48 -4.71 9.12 5.27
CA GLN A 48 -5.03 10.55 5.16
C GLN A 48 -6.34 10.89 5.87
N GLN A 49 -7.36 10.04 5.73
CA GLN A 49 -8.64 10.21 6.41
C GLN A 49 -8.47 10.18 7.93
N GLU A 50 -7.64 9.27 8.43
CA GLU A 50 -7.39 9.10 9.86
C GLU A 50 -6.64 10.32 10.44
N LEU A 51 -5.60 10.80 9.75
CA LEU A 51 -4.92 12.04 10.12
C LEU A 51 -5.86 13.25 10.17
N LEU A 52 -6.75 13.40 9.19
CA LEU A 52 -7.73 14.49 9.13
C LEU A 52 -8.76 14.38 10.26
N ARG A 53 -9.25 13.17 10.53
CA ARG A 53 -10.19 12.89 11.62
C ARG A 53 -9.59 13.28 12.96
N PHE A 54 -8.37 12.81 13.24
CA PHE A 54 -7.68 13.10 14.49
C PHE A 54 -7.37 14.58 14.66
N THR A 55 -6.79 15.21 13.63
CA THR A 55 -6.45 16.64 13.66
C THR A 55 -7.69 17.49 13.91
N THR A 56 -8.80 17.17 13.24
CA THR A 56 -10.08 17.87 13.44
C THR A 56 -10.59 17.71 14.86
N SER A 57 -10.57 16.48 15.40
CA SER A 57 -11.00 16.20 16.77
C SER A 57 -10.15 16.94 17.81
N ARG A 58 -8.82 16.95 17.64
CA ARG A 58 -7.90 17.66 18.55
C ARG A 58 -8.10 19.18 18.48
N LEU A 59 -8.26 19.73 17.27
CA LEU A 59 -8.56 21.16 17.08
C LEU A 59 -9.89 21.58 17.71
N GLN A 60 -10.93 20.74 17.62
CA GLN A 60 -12.21 20.99 18.29
C GLN A 60 -12.04 21.03 19.81
N ALA A 61 -11.36 20.02 20.38
CA ALA A 61 -11.10 19.96 21.81
C ALA A 61 -10.22 21.12 22.30
N ASP A 62 -9.26 21.59 21.49
CA ASP A 62 -8.44 22.77 21.80
C ASP A 62 -9.24 24.06 21.71
N ALA A 63 -10.19 24.17 20.77
CA ALA A 63 -11.09 25.31 20.66
C ALA A 63 -12.11 25.40 21.83
N GLU A 64 -12.44 24.26 22.46
CA GLU A 64 -13.29 24.21 23.65
C GLU A 64 -12.56 24.62 24.95
N LEU A 65 -11.23 24.56 24.96
CA LEU A 65 -10.44 24.87 26.15
C LEU A 65 -10.61 26.33 26.62
N PRO A 66 -10.54 27.36 25.76
CA PRO A 66 -10.83 28.75 26.16
C PRO A 66 -12.24 28.95 26.72
N LEU A 67 -13.24 28.27 26.14
CA LEU A 67 -14.61 28.33 26.62
C LEU A 67 -14.75 27.70 28.01
N SER A 68 -13.99 26.65 28.27
CA SER A 68 -13.94 25.97 29.57
C SER A 68 -13.18 26.81 30.61
N LEU A 69 -12.06 27.42 30.21
CA LEU A 69 -11.28 28.34 31.05
C LEU A 69 -12.11 29.54 31.50
N ALA A 70 -12.93 30.11 30.62
CA ALA A 70 -13.81 31.24 30.93
C ALA A 70 -14.91 30.89 31.96
N ARG A 71 -15.15 29.59 32.23
CA ARG A 71 -16.14 29.12 33.21
C ARG A 71 -15.53 28.80 34.58
N CYS A 72 -14.21 28.68 34.69
CA CYS A 72 -13.53 28.42 35.96
C CYS A 72 -13.67 29.62 36.90
N ARG A 73 -14.04 29.37 38.17
CA ARG A 73 -14.26 30.44 39.15
C ARG A 73 -13.08 30.63 40.08
N ASP A 74 -12.21 29.63 40.18
CA ASP A 74 -11.04 29.64 41.05
C ASP A 74 -9.86 28.83 40.48
N VAL A 75 -8.74 28.85 41.21
CA VAL A 75 -7.51 28.12 40.84
C VAL A 75 -7.70 26.59 40.86
N PRO A 76 -8.37 25.99 41.85
CA PRO A 76 -8.72 24.57 41.81
C PRO A 76 -9.45 24.13 40.53
N ASP A 77 -10.44 24.90 40.07
CA ASP A 77 -11.17 24.62 38.83
C ASP A 77 -10.23 24.59 37.61
N LEU A 78 -9.28 25.54 37.55
CA LEU A 78 -8.28 25.60 36.48
C LEU A 78 -7.37 24.37 36.49
N VAL A 79 -6.88 23.97 37.67
CA VAL A 79 -6.02 22.78 37.80
C VAL A 79 -6.77 21.52 37.39
N ALA A 80 -8.03 21.37 37.81
CA ALA A 80 -8.86 20.23 37.43
C ALA A 80 -9.12 20.19 35.92
N LEU A 81 -9.38 21.34 35.29
CA LEU A 81 -9.53 21.45 33.84
C LEU A 81 -8.24 21.06 33.11
N GLN A 82 -7.09 21.56 33.55
CA GLN A 82 -5.80 21.27 32.94
C GLN A 82 -5.43 19.79 33.05
N GLN A 83 -5.64 19.17 34.22
CA GLN A 83 -5.41 17.73 34.42
C GLN A 83 -6.28 16.88 33.51
N ARG A 84 -7.57 17.23 33.40
CA ARG A 84 -8.50 16.52 32.52
C ARG A 84 -8.10 16.65 31.06
N TRP A 85 -7.82 17.87 30.59
CA TRP A 85 -7.38 18.13 29.23
C TRP A 85 -6.12 17.32 28.90
N PHE A 86 -5.12 17.31 29.79
CA PHE A 86 -3.88 16.58 29.57
C PHE A 86 -4.10 15.07 29.53
N THR A 87 -4.89 14.54 30.46
CA THR A 87 -5.20 13.10 30.52
C THR A 87 -5.92 12.65 29.25
N THR A 88 -6.93 13.40 28.82
CA THR A 88 -7.66 13.12 27.58
C THR A 88 -6.74 13.21 26.36
N ALA A 89 -5.94 14.27 26.24
CA ALA A 89 -5.01 14.42 25.12
C ALA A 89 -4.03 13.23 25.04
N LEU A 90 -3.47 12.80 26.17
CA LEU A 90 -2.57 11.66 26.21
C LEU A 90 -3.25 10.36 25.75
N GLN A 91 -4.49 10.13 26.19
CA GLN A 91 -5.29 8.97 25.76
C GLN A 91 -5.58 9.03 24.25
N ASP A 92 -5.96 10.20 23.74
CA ASP A 92 -6.26 10.40 22.32
C ASP A 92 -5.02 10.10 21.47
N TYR A 93 -3.86 10.67 21.82
CA TYR A 93 -2.60 10.43 21.09
C TYR A 93 -2.15 8.96 21.14
N ALA A 94 -2.29 8.31 22.30
CA ALA A 94 -1.93 6.90 22.44
C ALA A 94 -2.84 6.00 21.59
N SER A 95 -4.16 6.28 21.61
CA SER A 95 -5.13 5.58 20.77
C SER A 95 -4.84 5.79 19.29
N GLU A 96 -4.59 7.03 18.88
CA GLU A 96 -4.29 7.38 17.50
C GLU A 96 -3.01 6.71 16.99
N ALA A 97 -1.95 6.70 17.80
CA ALA A 97 -0.72 6.00 17.46
C ALA A 97 -0.97 4.50 17.21
N GLY A 98 -1.86 3.87 17.99
CA GLY A 98 -2.31 2.50 17.77
C GLY A 98 -3.02 2.30 16.43
N GLN A 99 -3.91 3.23 16.06
CA GLN A 99 -4.61 3.17 14.76
C GLN A 99 -3.66 3.34 13.57
N LEU A 100 -2.71 4.28 13.67
CA LEU A 100 -1.69 4.49 12.63
C LEU A 100 -0.76 3.29 12.49
N LEU A 101 -0.38 2.63 13.59
CA LEU A 101 0.40 1.40 13.55
C LEU A 101 -0.36 0.25 12.89
N ASP A 102 -1.66 0.12 13.16
CA ASP A 102 -2.49 -0.89 12.50
C ASP A 102 -2.63 -0.64 10.99
N LEU A 103 -2.85 0.63 10.59
CA LEU A 103 -2.83 1.05 9.19
C LEU A 103 -1.48 0.77 8.52
N ALA A 104 -0.36 1.09 9.17
CA ALA A 104 0.98 0.79 8.70
C ALA A 104 1.19 -0.73 8.53
N GLY A 105 0.75 -1.53 9.50
CA GLY A 105 0.84 -2.98 9.45
C GLY A 105 0.03 -3.58 8.30
N ARG A 106 -1.17 -3.05 8.03
CA ARG A 106 -1.97 -3.43 6.85
C ARG A 106 -1.27 -3.07 5.55
N ALA A 107 -0.72 -1.85 5.45
CA ALA A 107 0.05 -1.40 4.29
C ALA A 107 1.24 -2.31 4.01
N ALA A 108 2.01 -2.64 5.06
CA ALA A 108 3.19 -3.49 4.95
C ALA A 108 2.83 -4.89 4.49
N ARG A 109 1.75 -5.50 5.01
CA ARG A 109 1.29 -6.83 4.57
C ARG A 109 0.80 -6.83 3.12
N GLY A 110 0.04 -5.81 2.72
CA GLY A 110 -0.41 -5.67 1.32
C GLY A 110 0.76 -5.44 0.35
N GLY A 111 1.72 -4.61 0.74
CA GLY A 111 2.95 -4.38 -0.02
C GLY A 111 3.84 -5.62 -0.11
N LEU A 112 3.98 -6.39 0.97
CA LEU A 112 4.77 -7.63 0.96
C LEU A 112 4.12 -8.72 0.09
N ALA A 113 2.79 -8.80 0.07
CA ALA A 113 2.06 -9.75 -0.78
C ALA A 113 2.33 -9.49 -2.28
N CYS A 114 2.34 -8.22 -2.69
CA CYS A 114 2.70 -7.80 -4.06
C CYS A 114 4.14 -8.23 -4.42
N TRP A 115 5.09 -8.14 -3.49
CA TRP A 115 6.47 -8.55 -3.73
C TRP A 115 6.69 -10.08 -3.75
N GLN A 116 5.86 -10.85 -3.03
CA GLN A 116 5.98 -12.31 -3.00
C GLN A 116 5.42 -12.98 -4.27
N GLU A 117 4.37 -12.43 -4.88
CA GLU A 117 3.80 -12.95 -6.13
C GLU A 117 4.74 -12.75 -7.34
N VAL A 118 5.63 -11.76 -7.28
CA VAL A 118 6.60 -11.46 -8.36
C VAL A 118 7.83 -12.38 -8.31
N ARG A 119 8.02 -13.17 -7.24
CA ARG A 119 9.26 -13.96 -7.03
C ARG A 119 9.20 -15.50 -7.21
N PRO A 120 8.38 -16.10 -8.11
CA PRO A 120 8.44 -17.55 -8.31
C PRO A 120 9.57 -18.04 -9.24
N GLU A 121 10.17 -17.20 -10.09
CA GLU A 121 11.19 -17.67 -11.06
C GLU A 121 12.65 -17.68 -10.53
N GLU A 122 13.05 -16.72 -9.69
CA GLU A 122 14.42 -16.71 -9.13
C GLU A 122 14.72 -17.94 -8.24
N ALA A 123 13.68 -18.58 -7.69
CA ALA A 123 13.80 -19.80 -6.89
C ALA A 123 14.07 -21.05 -7.73
N ARG A 124 13.74 -21.06 -9.03
CA ARG A 124 14.07 -22.15 -9.96
C ARG A 124 15.49 -22.00 -10.52
N GLU A 125 15.88 -20.78 -10.87
CA GLU A 125 17.20 -20.50 -11.44
C GLU A 125 18.33 -20.75 -10.42
N SER A 126 18.07 -20.51 -9.13
CA SER A 126 19.02 -20.82 -8.05
C SER A 126 19.08 -22.31 -7.67
N ALA A 127 18.14 -23.14 -8.14
CA ALA A 127 18.19 -24.59 -7.98
C ALA A 127 18.96 -25.29 -9.12
N GLU A 128 18.93 -24.75 -10.34
CA GLU A 128 19.69 -25.29 -11.48
C GLU A 128 21.17 -24.87 -11.48
N LEU A 129 21.55 -23.75 -10.84
CA LEU A 129 22.95 -23.32 -10.73
C LEU A 129 23.77 -24.07 -9.67
N VAL A 130 23.17 -25.03 -8.97
CA VAL A 130 23.83 -25.85 -7.93
C VAL A 130 24.00 -27.32 -8.37
N GLU A 131 23.53 -27.70 -9.56
CA GLU A 131 23.85 -28.99 -10.23
C GLU A 131 25.02 -28.85 -11.22
#